data_AF-A0A356SE74-F1
#
_entry.id   AF-A0A356SE74-F1
#
_cell.length_a   1.000
_cell.length_b   1.000
_cell.length_c   1.000
_cell.angle_alpha   90.00
_cell.angle_beta   90.00
_cell.angle_gamma   90.00
#
_symmetry.space_group_name_H-M   'P 1'
#
loop_
_entity.id
_entity.type
_entity.pdbx_description
1 polymer ?
#
loop_
_entity_poly.entity_id
_entity_poly.type
_entity_poly.pdbx_seq_one_letter_code
_entity_poly.pdbx_strand_id
1 'polypeptide(L)' 'MQIWVDADACPGAIREIIAKAAHKRAITTTFVANHSFALPKSAHV' A
#
# COMPACT_ATOMS: atom_id res chain seq x y z
N MET A 1 -5.61 13.13 -3.37
CA MET A 1 -5.37 12.21 -4.50
C MET A 1 -5.45 10.80 -3.97
N GLN A 2 -6.15 9.90 -4.66
CA GLN A 2 -6.27 8.50 -4.27
C GLN A 2 -5.52 7.65 -5.28
N ILE A 3 -4.69 6.71 -4.81
CA ILE A 3 -3.92 5.81 -5.67
C ILE A 3 -4.29 4.36 -5.41
N TRP A 4 -4.22 3.56 -6.46
CA TRP A 4 -4.52 2.13 -6.44
C TRP A 4 -3.25 1.37 -6.81
N VAL A 5 -2.95 0.33 -6.04
CA VAL A 5 -1.71 -0.44 -6.19
C VAL A 5 -2.08 -1.91 -6.35
N ASP A 6 -1.65 -2.50 -7.46
CA ASP A 6 -1.64 -3.95 -7.62
C ASP A 6 -0.53 -4.55 -6.74
N ALA A 7 -0.94 -5.21 -5.67
CA ALA A 7 -0.06 -5.83 -4.71
C ALA A 7 0.44 -7.21 -5.15
N ASP A 8 -0.18 -7.84 -6.16
CA ASP A 8 0.29 -9.10 -6.76
C ASP A 8 1.50 -8.86 -7.68
N ALA A 9 1.52 -7.71 -8.36
CA ALA A 9 2.62 -7.31 -9.23
C ALA A 9 3.87 -6.79 -8.48
N CYS A 10 3.74 -6.48 -7.17
CA CYS A 10 4.79 -5.82 -6.39
C CYS A 10 5.44 -6.77 -5.36
N PRO A 11 6.78 -6.80 -5.24
CA PRO A 11 7.45 -7.45 -4.12
C PRO A 11 7.05 -6.84 -2.77
N GLY A 12 7.13 -7.64 -1.68
CA GLY A 12 6.75 -7.20 -0.33
C GLY A 12 7.42 -5.90 0.12
N ALA A 13 8.71 -5.73 -0.18
CA ALA A 13 9.45 -4.51 0.13
C ALA A 13 8.89 -3.25 -0.55
N ILE A 14 8.42 -3.38 -1.81
CA ILE A 14 7.83 -2.25 -2.55
C ILE A 14 6.51 -1.83 -1.92
N ARG A 15 5.67 -2.79 -1.52
CA ARG A 15 4.41 -2.51 -0.82
C ARG A 15 4.65 -1.75 0.49
N GLU A 16 5.69 -2.13 1.23
CA GLU A 16 6.07 -1.46 2.48
C GLU A 16 6.57 -0.03 2.25
N ILE A 17 7.36 0.20 1.19
CA ILE A 17 7.82 1.54 0.80
C ILE A 17 6.62 2.41 0.41
N ILE A 18 5.70 1.90 -0.40
CA ILE A 18 4.50 2.63 -0.81
C ILE A 18 3.64 2.94 0.41
N ALA A 19 3.42 1.99 1.32
CA ALA A 19 2.64 2.20 2.52
C ALA A 19 3.25 3.29 3.43
N LYS A 20 4.59 3.29 3.59
CA LYS A 20 5.31 4.35 4.31
C LYS A 20 5.19 5.71 3.62
N ALA A 21 5.26 5.75 2.30
CA ALA A 21 5.11 6.98 1.52
C ALA A 21 3.68 7.54 1.62
N ALA A 22 2.67 6.68 1.50
CA ALA A 22 1.26 6.99 1.66
C ALA A 22 0.98 7.61 3.02
N HIS A 23 1.50 7.00 4.09
CA HIS A 23 1.40 7.54 5.44
C HIS A 23 2.08 8.90 5.59
N LYS A 24 3.35 9.04 5.15
CA LYS A 24 4.10 10.31 5.25
C LYS A 24 3.47 11.45 4.46
N ARG A 25 2.77 11.15 3.37
CA ARG A 25 2.18 12.14 2.47
C ARG A 25 0.67 12.33 2.67
N ALA A 26 0.06 11.60 3.62
CA ALA A 26 -1.38 11.53 3.82
C ALA A 26 -2.16 11.26 2.52
N ILE A 27 -1.63 10.34 1.69
CA ILE A 27 -2.25 9.94 0.42
C ILE A 27 -3.03 8.66 0.66
N THR A 28 -4.34 8.71 0.47
CA THR A 28 -5.20 7.53 0.48
C THR A 28 -4.74 6.55 -0.59
N THR A 29 -4.27 5.39 -0.15
CA THR A 29 -3.73 4.34 -1.00
C THR A 29 -4.50 3.06 -0.77
N THR A 30 -4.99 2.45 -1.84
CA THR A 30 -5.71 1.19 -1.78
C THR A 30 -4.88 0.11 -2.46
N PHE A 31 -4.49 -0.91 -1.71
CA PHE A 31 -3.82 -2.08 -2.27
C PHE A 31 -4.85 -3.14 -2.64
N VAL A 32 -4.75 -3.67 -3.86
CA VAL A 32 -5.59 -4.75 -4.37
C VAL A 32 -4.71 -5.97 -4.59
N ALA A 33 -5.08 -7.11 -4.03
CA ALA A 33 -4.40 -8.39 -4.22
C ALA A 33 -5.43 -9.51 -4.34
N ASN A 34 -5.07 -10.55 -5.09
CA ASN A 34 -5.83 -11.79 -5.19
C ASN A 34 -5.56 -12.73 -4.00
N HIS A 35 -4.59 -12.40 -3.15
CA HIS A 35 -4.25 -13.16 -1.95
C HIS A 35 -4.10 -12.26 -0.72
N SER A 36 -4.29 -12.83 0.48
CA SER A 36 -4.10 -12.09 1.73
C SER A 36 -2.63 -11.78 1.96
N PHE A 37 -2.31 -10.54 2.34
CA PHE A 37 -0.96 -10.13 2.71
C PHE A 37 -1.01 -9.11 3.85
N ALA A 38 0.10 -8.95 4.56
CA ALA A 38 0.20 -8.01 5.67
C ALA A 38 0.66 -6.63 5.17
N LEU A 39 -0.03 -5.59 5.64
CA LEU A 39 0.38 -4.20 5.54
C LEU A 39 0.54 -3.61 6.94
N PRO A 40 1.46 -2.64 7.12
CA PRO A 40 1.54 -1.91 8.37
C PRO A 40 0.24 -1.14 8.63
N LYS A 41 -0.26 -1.17 9.87
CA LYS A 41 -1.45 -0.40 10.26
C LYS A 41 -1.19 1.10 10.04
N SER A 42 -1.94 1.70 9.13
CA SER A 42 -1.87 3.12 8.78
C SER A 42 -3.27 3.60 8.43
N ALA A 43 -3.62 4.84 8.78
CA ALA A 43 -4.93 5.42 8.43
C ALA A 43 -5.05 5.76 6.93
N HIS A 44 -3.96 5.61 6.17
CA HIS A 44 -3.85 5.99 4.77
C HIS A 44 -3.61 4.81 3.82
N VAL A 45 -3.64 3.57 4.33
CA VAL A 45 -3.30 2.32 3.62
C VAL A 45 -4.30 1.23 3.96
#